data_AF-A0A2D8JMF9-F1
#
_entry.id   AF-A0A2D8JMF9-F1
#
_cell.length_a   1.000
_cell.length_b   1.000
_cell.length_c   1.000
_cell.angle_alpha   90.00
_cell.angle_beta   90.00
_cell.angle_gamma   90.00
#
_symmetry.space_group_name_H-M   'P 1'
#
loop_
_entity.id
_entity.type
_entity.pdbx_description
1 polymer ?
#
loop_
_entity_poly.entity_id
_entity_poly.type
_entity_poly.pdbx_seq_one_letter_code
_entity_poly.pdbx_strand_id
1 'polypeptide(L)'
;MSLYLKILLCSFCVPFLFSFHSKIQFFKYFKIAFLSISSVSLFFIFWDIIYTDLKVWGFNEKHHSKLLFFKLPLEEILFFYVIPFCCLFTYFVFRKFNFSIRDRLNNYKIIFSVLLFLLAILNYSKLYTLSVFMLSAVIFLMERKPSYWWGTFILTYFIITLIPFLIVNGLLTGFLDFDNPPVWYNPNHMLGFRFFTIPFEDFFYNFILLYLNFYIFEFYCTKFKMTLVVSRNDKNS
;
A
#
# COMPACT_ATOMS: atom_id res chain seq x y z
N MET A 1 8.45 24.28 -0.48
CA MET A 1 8.18 22.86 -0.75
C MET A 1 7.12 22.38 0.23
N SER A 2 6.03 21.81 -0.27
CA SER A 2 4.91 21.33 0.55
C SER A 2 5.37 20.24 1.53
N LEU A 3 4.70 20.12 2.68
CA LEU A 3 5.00 19.08 3.66
C LEU A 3 4.85 17.70 3.02
N TYR A 4 3.79 17.52 2.23
CA TYR A 4 3.52 16.27 1.55
C TYR A 4 4.67 15.87 0.62
N LEU A 5 5.14 16.78 -0.25
CA LEU A 5 6.24 16.46 -1.17
C LEU A 5 7.54 16.12 -0.43
N LYS A 6 7.83 16.78 0.71
CA LYS A 6 8.99 16.43 1.55
C LYS A 6 8.92 14.99 2.05
N ILE A 7 7.76 14.57 2.55
CA ILE A 7 7.54 13.20 3.03
C ILE A 7 7.81 12.21 1.90
N LEU A 8 7.23 12.43 0.71
CA LEU A 8 7.42 11.56 -0.45
C LEU A 8 8.89 11.45 -0.88
N LEU A 9 9.60 12.57 -0.99
CA LEU A 9 11.00 12.57 -1.37
C LEU A 9 11.87 11.85 -0.34
N CYS A 10 11.66 12.11 0.96
CA CYS A 10 12.37 11.43 2.03
C CYS A 10 12.13 9.90 2.00
N SER A 11 10.88 9.47 1.78
CA SER A 11 10.53 8.05 1.65
C SER A 11 11.16 7.40 0.41
N PHE A 12 11.31 8.15 -0.70
CA PHE A 12 11.83 7.64 -1.97
C PHE A 12 13.35 7.48 -2.00
N CYS A 13 14.09 8.40 -1.38
CA CYS A 13 15.54 8.49 -1.51
C CYS A 13 16.26 7.17 -1.22
N VAL A 14 15.97 6.53 -0.08
CA VAL A 14 16.69 5.32 0.33
C VAL A 14 16.36 4.13 -0.59
N PRO A 15 15.10 3.74 -0.83
CA PRO A 15 14.78 2.65 -1.76
C PRO A 15 15.31 2.89 -3.17
N PHE A 16 15.25 4.12 -3.68
CA PHE A 16 15.74 4.44 -5.02
C PHE A 16 17.26 4.28 -5.14
N LEU A 17 18.03 4.85 -4.21
CA LEU A 17 19.49 4.73 -4.23
C LEU A 17 19.94 3.26 -4.09
N PHE A 18 19.33 2.52 -3.16
CA PHE A 18 19.68 1.11 -2.95
C PHE A 18 19.18 0.19 -4.07
N SER A 19 18.29 0.64 -4.94
CA SER A 19 17.86 -0.13 -6.11
C SER A 19 19.02 -0.46 -7.07
N PHE A 20 20.06 0.39 -7.10
CA PHE A 20 21.25 0.22 -7.92
C PHE A 20 22.37 -0.56 -7.22
N HIS A 21 22.22 -0.88 -5.94
CA HIS A 21 23.23 -1.60 -5.18
C HIS A 21 23.49 -2.99 -5.79
N SER A 22 24.75 -3.37 -5.96
CA SER A 22 25.18 -4.59 -6.66
C SER A 22 24.58 -5.89 -6.10
N LYS A 23 24.34 -5.95 -4.79
CA LYS A 23 23.68 -7.09 -4.13
C LYS A 23 22.16 -7.14 -4.37
N ILE A 24 21.49 -6.00 -4.61
CA ILE A 24 20.03 -5.92 -4.74
C ILE A 24 19.62 -5.91 -6.21
N GLN A 25 20.13 -4.98 -7.02
CA GLN A 25 19.87 -4.87 -8.46
C GLN A 25 18.38 -4.76 -8.82
N PHE A 26 17.58 -4.06 -8.00
CA PHE A 26 16.16 -3.86 -8.26
C PHE A 26 15.92 -3.04 -9.55
N PHE A 27 16.89 -2.23 -9.98
CA PHE A 27 16.83 -1.50 -11.25
C PHE A 27 16.52 -2.38 -12.48
N LYS A 28 16.91 -3.66 -12.45
CA LYS A 28 16.59 -4.63 -13.52
C LYS A 28 15.09 -4.92 -13.65
N TYR A 29 14.32 -4.65 -12.59
CA TYR A 29 12.88 -4.90 -12.49
C TYR A 29 12.06 -3.64 -12.65
N PHE A 30 12.66 -2.46 -12.85
CA PHE A 30 11.96 -1.18 -12.93
C PHE A 30 10.84 -1.17 -13.96
N LYS A 31 11.03 -1.80 -15.12
CA LYS A 31 9.97 -1.89 -16.13
C LYS A 31 8.74 -2.64 -15.62
N ILE A 32 8.95 -3.75 -14.92
CA ILE A 32 7.86 -4.55 -14.35
C ILE A 32 7.24 -3.82 -13.16
N ALA A 33 8.06 -3.28 -12.26
CA ALA A 33 7.63 -2.48 -11.13
C ALA A 33 6.75 -1.31 -11.58
N PHE A 34 7.20 -0.56 -12.59
CA PHE A 34 6.45 0.57 -13.14
C PHE A 34 5.13 0.13 -13.76
N LEU A 35 5.09 -1.00 -14.49
CA LEU A 35 3.86 -1.51 -15.08
C LEU A 35 2.86 -1.95 -14.00
N SER A 36 3.33 -2.62 -12.96
CA SER A 36 2.50 -3.04 -11.82
C SER A 36 1.94 -1.83 -11.07
N ILE A 37 2.82 -0.89 -10.72
CA ILE A 37 2.47 0.33 -10.01
C ILE A 37 1.46 1.12 -10.82
N SER A 38 1.76 1.45 -12.08
CA SER A 38 0.85 2.24 -12.93
C SER A 38 -0.53 1.62 -13.05
N SER A 39 -0.62 0.28 -13.16
CA SER A 39 -1.91 -0.42 -13.25
C SER A 39 -2.73 -0.25 -11.97
N VAL A 40 -2.10 -0.34 -10.80
CA VAL A 40 -2.77 -0.19 -9.51
C VAL A 40 -3.04 1.28 -9.18
N SER A 41 -2.07 2.17 -9.39
CA SER A 41 -2.20 3.60 -9.18
C SER A 41 -3.36 4.18 -9.97
N LEU A 42 -3.59 3.73 -11.21
CA LEU A 42 -4.74 4.18 -12.00
C LEU A 42 -6.06 3.89 -11.27
N PHE A 43 -6.25 2.66 -10.79
CA PHE A 43 -7.44 2.25 -10.04
C PHE A 43 -7.64 3.09 -8.76
N PHE A 44 -6.57 3.28 -7.99
CA PHE A 44 -6.63 4.04 -6.74
C PHE A 44 -6.82 5.54 -6.95
N ILE A 45 -6.20 6.14 -7.97
CA ILE A 45 -6.43 7.55 -8.33
C ILE A 45 -7.90 7.75 -8.74
N PHE A 46 -8.49 6.84 -9.52
CA PHE A 46 -9.91 6.94 -9.86
C PHE A 46 -10.80 6.84 -8.62
N TRP A 47 -10.50 5.91 -7.71
CA TRP A 47 -11.18 5.83 -6.42
C TRP A 47 -11.07 7.16 -5.68
N ASP A 48 -9.86 7.70 -5.58
CA ASP A 48 -9.53 8.90 -4.82
C ASP A 48 -10.25 10.16 -5.35
N ILE A 49 -10.35 10.30 -6.67
CA ILE A 49 -11.17 11.35 -7.31
C ILE A 49 -12.63 11.25 -6.86
N ILE A 50 -13.23 10.05 -6.94
CA ILE A 50 -14.63 9.83 -6.57
C ILE A 50 -14.84 10.14 -5.08
N TYR A 51 -13.94 9.71 -4.22
CA TYR A 51 -14.11 9.82 -2.76
C TYR A 51 -13.88 11.25 -2.28
N THR A 52 -12.99 11.98 -2.94
CA THR A 52 -12.80 13.42 -2.72
C THR A 52 -14.04 14.20 -3.17
N ASP A 53 -14.63 13.85 -4.31
CA ASP A 53 -15.88 14.48 -4.80
C ASP A 53 -17.08 14.21 -3.87
N LEU A 54 -17.16 13.00 -3.31
CA LEU A 54 -18.18 12.61 -2.33
C LEU A 54 -17.88 13.12 -0.91
N LYS A 55 -16.76 13.83 -0.68
CA LYS A 55 -16.32 14.33 0.64
C LYS A 55 -16.20 13.23 1.69
N VAL A 56 -15.78 12.04 1.27
CA VAL A 56 -15.41 10.94 2.17
C VAL A 56 -14.10 11.28 2.88
N TRP A 57 -13.15 11.83 2.14
CA TRP A 57 -11.95 12.50 2.63
C TRP A 57 -11.62 13.69 1.72
N GLY A 58 -10.58 14.43 2.07
CA GLY A 58 -10.05 15.48 1.22
C GLY A 58 -8.70 15.99 1.69
N PHE A 59 -8.19 16.98 0.97
CA PHE A 59 -6.84 17.50 1.13
C PHE A 59 -6.87 18.94 1.63
N ASN A 60 -5.94 19.27 2.52
CA ASN A 60 -5.80 20.62 3.04
C ASN A 60 -4.79 21.42 2.20
N GLU A 61 -5.25 22.51 1.60
CA GLU A 61 -4.47 23.38 0.69
C GLU A 61 -3.18 23.92 1.30
N LYS A 62 -3.07 23.98 2.64
CA LYS A 62 -1.84 24.40 3.33
C LYS A 62 -0.68 23.43 3.15
N HIS A 63 -0.95 22.15 2.89
CA HIS A 63 0.05 21.07 2.97
C HIS A 63 0.45 20.47 1.63
N HIS A 64 -0.15 20.92 0.52
CA HIS A 64 0.16 20.50 -0.83
C HIS A 64 0.36 21.70 -1.77
N SER A 65 0.87 21.45 -2.97
CA SER A 65 1.01 22.47 -4.00
C SER A 65 -0.35 22.88 -4.57
N LYS A 66 -0.41 24.05 -5.22
CA LYS A 66 -1.63 24.49 -5.94
C LYS A 66 -1.88 23.71 -7.24
N LEU A 67 -1.02 22.75 -7.58
CA LEU A 67 -1.16 21.92 -8.78
C LEU A 67 -2.17 20.82 -8.50
N LEU A 68 -3.40 21.04 -8.96
CA LEU A 68 -4.51 20.10 -8.80
C LEU A 68 -4.87 19.45 -10.14
N PHE A 69 -5.04 18.14 -10.13
CA PHE A 69 -5.60 17.36 -11.23
C PHE A 69 -6.88 16.70 -10.74
N PHE A 70 -8.02 17.04 -11.33
CA PHE A 70 -9.33 16.54 -10.86
C PHE A 70 -9.54 16.71 -9.34
N LYS A 71 -9.13 17.88 -8.79
CA LYS A 71 -9.15 18.22 -7.35
C LYS A 71 -8.18 17.42 -6.47
N LEU A 72 -7.43 16.46 -7.03
CA LEU A 72 -6.35 15.79 -6.31
C LEU A 72 -5.06 16.61 -6.44
N PRO A 73 -4.33 16.82 -5.34
CA PRO A 73 -3.02 17.44 -5.42
C PRO A 73 -2.03 16.52 -6.16
N LEU A 74 -1.10 17.13 -6.89
CA LEU A 74 -0.02 16.38 -7.57
C LEU A 74 0.71 15.46 -6.61
N GLU A 75 0.92 15.89 -5.37
CA GLU A 75 1.54 15.07 -4.32
C GLU A 75 0.77 13.78 -4.03
N GLU A 76 -0.56 13.79 -4.06
CA GLU A 76 -1.36 12.57 -3.86
C GLU A 76 -1.21 11.61 -5.04
N ILE A 77 -1.21 12.14 -6.27
CA ILE A 77 -0.93 11.32 -7.45
C ILE A 77 0.46 10.69 -7.34
N LEU A 78 1.47 11.46 -6.91
CA LEU A 78 2.82 10.94 -6.69
C LEU A 78 2.88 9.93 -5.54
N PHE A 79 2.06 10.07 -4.50
CA PHE A 79 1.97 9.10 -3.41
C PHE A 79 1.64 7.70 -3.94
N PHE A 80 0.68 7.59 -4.86
CA PHE A 80 0.32 6.31 -5.50
C PHE A 80 1.41 5.70 -6.38
N TYR A 81 2.49 6.41 -6.71
CA TYR A 81 3.64 5.84 -7.42
C TYR A 81 4.84 5.62 -6.50
N VAL A 82 5.15 6.61 -5.68
CA VAL A 82 6.35 6.64 -4.83
C VAL A 82 6.24 5.63 -3.70
N ILE A 83 5.14 5.61 -2.96
CA ILE A 83 5.00 4.71 -1.81
C ILE A 83 4.94 3.26 -2.25
N PRO A 84 4.13 2.87 -3.27
CA PRO A 84 4.18 1.52 -3.81
C PRO A 84 5.55 1.11 -4.33
N PHE A 85 6.32 2.01 -4.96
CA PHE A 85 7.70 1.72 -5.35
C PHE A 85 8.59 1.35 -4.16
N CYS A 86 8.55 2.14 -3.09
CA CYS A 86 9.33 1.88 -1.87
C CYS A 86 8.93 0.56 -1.21
N CYS A 87 7.63 0.26 -1.19
CA CYS A 87 7.10 -0.97 -0.62
C CYS A 87 7.48 -2.20 -1.47
N LEU A 88 7.41 -2.08 -2.80
CA LEU A 88 7.79 -3.12 -3.74
C LEU A 88 9.30 -3.39 -3.72
N PHE A 89 10.12 -2.35 -3.53
CA PHE A 89 11.56 -2.52 -3.28
C PHE A 89 11.82 -3.37 -2.03
N THR A 90 11.13 -3.06 -0.93
CA THR A 90 11.28 -3.80 0.34
C THR A 90 10.86 -5.26 0.17
N TYR A 91 9.73 -5.48 -0.50
CA TYR A 91 9.26 -6.81 -0.87
C TYR A 91 10.27 -7.57 -1.72
N PHE A 92 10.81 -6.92 -2.75
CA PHE A 92 11.80 -7.50 -3.64
C PHE A 92 13.06 -7.94 -2.88
N VAL A 93 13.54 -7.11 -1.96
CA VAL A 93 14.68 -7.47 -1.08
C VAL A 93 14.35 -8.72 -0.28
N PHE A 94 13.17 -8.81 0.34
CA PHE A 94 12.78 -9.99 1.11
C PHE A 94 12.61 -11.24 0.24
N ARG A 95 12.01 -11.12 -0.94
CA ARG A 95 11.90 -12.22 -1.91
C ARG A 95 13.28 -12.71 -2.34
N LYS A 96 14.21 -11.78 -2.64
CA LYS A 96 15.56 -12.09 -3.09
C LYS A 96 16.38 -12.84 -2.05
N PHE A 97 16.28 -12.45 -0.79
CA PHE A 97 16.96 -13.11 0.33
C PHE A 97 16.15 -14.26 0.94
N ASN A 98 15.02 -14.62 0.33
CA ASN A 98 14.11 -15.69 0.77
C ASN A 98 13.62 -15.50 2.23
N PHE A 99 13.39 -14.26 2.63
CA PHE A 99 12.68 -13.95 3.88
C PHE A 99 11.18 -14.15 3.67
N SER A 100 10.60 -15.04 4.45
CA SER A 100 9.19 -15.40 4.37
C SER A 100 8.72 -15.95 5.71
N ILE A 101 7.49 -15.64 6.10
CA ILE A 101 6.84 -16.27 7.24
C ILE A 101 6.09 -17.50 6.75
N ARG A 102 6.14 -18.59 7.53
CA ARG A 102 5.33 -19.77 7.24
C ARG A 102 3.86 -19.45 7.48
N ASP A 103 3.07 -19.55 6.42
CA ASP A 103 1.63 -19.37 6.53
C ASP A 103 0.98 -20.58 7.23
N ARG A 104 0.61 -20.39 8.49
CA ARG A 104 -0.15 -21.37 9.28
C ARG A 104 -1.62 -20.98 9.43
N LEU A 105 -2.04 -19.88 8.78
CA LEU A 105 -3.31 -19.23 9.06
C LEU A 105 -4.37 -19.41 7.97
N ASN A 106 -4.16 -20.34 7.02
CA ASN A 106 -5.08 -20.58 5.89
C ASN A 106 -6.56 -20.71 6.31
N ASN A 107 -6.85 -21.46 7.37
CA ASN A 107 -8.24 -21.64 7.82
C ASN A 107 -8.82 -20.35 8.42
N TYR A 108 -7.98 -19.52 9.05
CA TYR A 108 -8.41 -18.26 9.66
C TYR A 108 -8.64 -17.15 8.63
N LYS A 109 -8.04 -17.22 7.43
CA LYS A 109 -8.30 -16.25 6.35
C LYS A 109 -9.77 -16.22 5.93
N ILE A 110 -10.42 -17.39 5.88
CA ILE A 110 -11.85 -17.49 5.52
C ILE A 110 -12.70 -16.84 6.61
N ILE A 111 -12.41 -17.17 7.87
CA ILE A 111 -13.12 -16.59 9.02
C ILE A 111 -12.96 -15.06 9.01
N PHE A 112 -11.74 -14.58 8.77
CA PHE A 112 -11.44 -13.15 8.69
C PHE A 112 -12.12 -12.46 7.50
N SER A 113 -12.14 -13.12 6.34
CA SER A 113 -12.88 -12.64 5.15
C SER A 113 -14.37 -12.51 5.44
N VAL A 114 -15.00 -13.52 6.04
CA VAL A 114 -16.42 -13.47 6.42
C VAL A 114 -16.68 -12.37 7.44
N LEU A 115 -15.80 -12.21 8.44
CA LEU A 115 -15.92 -11.14 9.43
C LEU A 115 -15.86 -9.75 8.78
N LEU A 116 -14.89 -9.50 7.89
CA LEU A 116 -14.79 -8.24 7.17
C LEU A 116 -16.01 -7.98 6.29
N PHE A 117 -16.51 -9.01 5.60
CA PHE A 117 -17.72 -8.92 4.79
C PHE A 117 -18.95 -8.54 5.64
N LEU A 118 -19.12 -9.18 6.80
CA LEU A 118 -20.19 -8.84 7.74
C LEU A 118 -20.05 -7.40 8.26
N LEU A 119 -18.84 -6.98 8.65
CA LEU A 119 -18.58 -5.61 9.11
C LEU A 119 -18.88 -4.58 8.02
N ALA A 120 -18.58 -4.89 6.76
CA ALA A 120 -18.87 -4.04 5.61
C ALA A 120 -20.40 -3.85 5.45
N ILE A 121 -21.18 -4.94 5.47
CA ILE A 121 -22.65 -4.88 5.34
C ILE A 121 -23.29 -4.17 6.52
N LEU A 122 -22.86 -4.45 7.75
CA LEU A 122 -23.41 -3.79 8.95
C LEU A 122 -23.15 -2.27 8.94
N ASN A 123 -22.13 -1.81 8.20
CA ASN A 123 -21.76 -0.41 8.05
C ASN A 123 -21.98 0.10 6.62
N TYR A 124 -23.00 -0.39 5.90
CA TYR A 124 -23.23 -0.05 4.49
C TYR A 124 -23.39 1.45 4.19
N SER A 125 -23.84 2.25 5.16
CA SER A 125 -23.95 3.71 5.03
C SER A 125 -22.60 4.42 5.05
N LYS A 126 -21.56 3.78 5.60
CA LYS A 126 -20.21 4.31 5.74
C LYS A 126 -19.37 3.88 4.54
N LEU A 127 -19.39 4.71 3.48
CA LEU A 127 -18.73 4.40 2.20
C LEU A 127 -17.27 3.96 2.34
N TYR A 128 -16.48 4.59 3.23
CA TYR A 128 -15.08 4.21 3.39
C TYR A 128 -14.94 2.81 4.00
N THR A 129 -15.61 2.59 5.12
CA THR A 129 -15.66 1.28 5.79
C THR A 129 -16.15 0.18 4.85
N LEU A 130 -17.28 0.42 4.16
CA LEU A 130 -17.90 -0.55 3.26
C LEU A 130 -16.92 -0.98 2.16
N SER A 131 -16.39 -0.01 1.40
CA SER A 131 -15.55 -0.29 0.24
C SER A 131 -14.25 -1.01 0.58
N VAL A 132 -13.53 -0.54 1.60
CA VAL A 132 -12.24 -1.11 2.00
C VAL A 132 -12.40 -2.50 2.62
N PHE A 133 -13.39 -2.70 3.49
CA PHE A 133 -13.60 -4.02 4.10
C PHE A 133 -14.12 -5.03 3.08
N MET A 134 -14.98 -4.61 2.16
CA MET A 134 -15.48 -5.47 1.09
C MET A 134 -14.34 -5.96 0.18
N LEU A 135 -13.47 -5.06 -0.30
CA LEU A 135 -12.33 -5.43 -1.14
C LEU A 135 -11.31 -6.27 -0.38
N SER A 136 -11.05 -5.95 0.88
CA SER A 136 -10.18 -6.76 1.74
C SER A 136 -10.73 -8.18 1.92
N ALA A 137 -12.04 -8.31 2.16
CA ALA A 137 -12.71 -9.61 2.28
C ALA A 137 -12.53 -10.45 1.01
N VAL A 138 -12.71 -9.86 -0.16
CA VAL A 138 -12.48 -10.53 -1.46
C VAL A 138 -11.03 -11.01 -1.59
N ILE A 139 -10.05 -10.17 -1.25
CA ILE A 139 -8.62 -10.55 -1.31
C ILE A 139 -8.32 -11.74 -0.39
N PHE A 140 -8.78 -11.72 0.86
CA PHE A 140 -8.58 -12.85 1.78
C PHE A 140 -9.27 -14.13 1.31
N LEU A 141 -10.40 -14.00 0.59
CA LEU A 141 -11.09 -15.15 -0.01
C LEU A 141 -10.30 -15.72 -1.20
N MET A 142 -9.70 -14.87 -2.03
CA MET A 142 -8.85 -15.28 -3.17
C MET A 142 -7.61 -16.03 -2.70
N GLU A 143 -6.96 -15.58 -1.62
CA GLU A 143 -5.72 -16.17 -1.07
C GLU A 143 -5.96 -17.38 -0.14
N ARG A 144 -7.09 -18.07 -0.31
CA ARG A 144 -7.37 -19.37 0.33
C ARG A 144 -6.37 -20.44 -0.06
N LYS A 145 -5.93 -20.44 -1.33
CA LYS A 145 -4.82 -21.26 -1.81
C LYS A 145 -3.59 -20.36 -1.79
N PRO A 146 -2.75 -20.42 -0.75
CA PRO A 146 -1.71 -19.43 -0.54
C PRO A 146 -0.76 -19.45 -1.74
N SER A 147 -0.59 -18.29 -2.35
CA SER A 147 0.45 -18.08 -3.33
C SER A 147 1.83 -18.34 -2.69
N TYR A 148 2.81 -18.85 -3.45
CA TYR A 148 4.14 -19.16 -2.90
C TYR A 148 4.83 -17.93 -2.26
N TRP A 149 4.43 -16.74 -2.69
CA TRP A 149 4.96 -15.46 -2.23
C TRP A 149 4.15 -14.81 -1.09
N TRP A 150 3.02 -15.40 -0.71
CA TRP A 150 2.11 -14.88 0.31
C TRP A 150 2.79 -14.66 1.67
N GLY A 151 3.64 -15.60 2.09
CA GLY A 151 4.39 -15.48 3.35
C GLY A 151 5.39 -14.31 3.36
N THR A 152 5.99 -14.00 2.21
CA THR A 152 6.85 -12.81 2.05
C THR A 152 6.01 -11.53 1.99
N PHE A 153 4.84 -11.56 1.35
CA PHE A 153 3.91 -10.44 1.35
C PHE A 153 3.48 -10.09 2.78
N ILE A 154 3.02 -11.06 3.58
CA ILE A 154 2.63 -10.83 4.97
C ILE A 154 3.77 -10.19 5.77
N LEU A 155 4.98 -10.78 5.68
CA LEU A 155 6.16 -10.25 6.38
C LEU A 155 6.43 -8.80 5.97
N THR A 156 6.37 -8.52 4.67
CA THR A 156 6.62 -7.18 4.13
C THR A 156 5.55 -6.20 4.58
N TYR A 157 4.27 -6.57 4.47
CA TYR A 157 3.14 -5.78 4.90
C TYR A 157 3.27 -5.42 6.39
N PHE A 158 3.60 -6.37 7.26
CA PHE A 158 3.78 -6.07 8.69
C PHE A 158 4.96 -5.13 8.94
N ILE A 159 6.12 -5.37 8.33
CA ILE A 159 7.30 -4.51 8.52
C ILE A 159 7.02 -3.08 8.03
N ILE A 160 6.36 -2.94 6.87
CA ILE A 160 5.96 -1.64 6.34
C ILE A 160 4.91 -0.99 7.26
N THR A 161 3.91 -1.75 7.69
CA THR A 161 2.83 -1.23 8.51
C THR A 161 3.33 -0.76 9.87
N LEU A 162 4.29 -1.47 10.49
CA LEU A 162 4.78 -1.17 11.84
C LEU A 162 5.63 0.10 11.92
N ILE A 163 6.31 0.49 10.86
CA ILE A 163 7.27 1.61 10.90
C ILE A 163 6.93 2.67 9.84
N PRO A 164 7.25 2.47 8.54
CA PRO A 164 7.10 3.55 7.57
C PRO A 164 5.64 4.00 7.40
N PHE A 165 4.67 3.09 7.44
CA PHE A 165 3.25 3.45 7.35
C PHE A 165 2.81 4.31 8.54
N LEU A 166 3.07 3.89 9.78
CA LEU A 166 2.67 4.68 10.96
C LEU A 166 3.29 6.08 10.95
N ILE A 167 4.52 6.21 10.48
CA ILE A 167 5.19 7.52 10.36
C ILE A 167 4.55 8.34 9.23
N VAL A 168 4.51 7.80 8.00
CA VAL A 168 4.03 8.54 6.83
C VAL A 168 2.55 8.87 6.94
N ASN A 169 1.69 7.87 7.17
CA ASN A 169 0.25 8.09 7.32
C ASN A 169 -0.03 8.91 8.58
N GLY A 170 0.65 8.68 9.70
CA GLY A 170 0.47 9.49 10.90
C GLY A 170 0.71 10.97 10.62
N LEU A 171 1.81 11.32 9.94
CA LEU A 171 2.10 12.70 9.53
C LEU A 171 1.02 13.27 8.59
N LEU A 172 0.54 12.47 7.64
CA LEU A 172 -0.49 12.89 6.68
C LEU A 172 -1.88 13.05 7.34
N THR A 173 -2.19 12.30 8.39
CA THR A 173 -3.48 12.33 9.08
C THR A 173 -3.50 13.22 10.32
N GLY A 174 -2.45 14.00 10.57
CA GLY A 174 -2.47 15.07 11.58
C GLY A 174 -1.61 14.82 12.82
N PHE A 175 -0.56 14.00 12.75
CA PHE A 175 0.33 13.79 13.90
C PHE A 175 1.10 15.06 14.33
N LEU A 176 1.34 16.00 13.41
CA LEU A 176 1.96 17.30 13.71
C LEU A 176 0.95 18.43 13.99
N ASP A 177 -0.20 18.39 13.32
CA ASP A 177 -1.28 19.37 13.46
C ASP A 177 -2.61 18.61 13.32
N PHE A 178 -3.28 18.40 14.44
CA PHE A 178 -4.51 17.62 14.51
C PHE A 178 -5.70 18.34 13.88
N ASP A 179 -5.71 19.68 13.93
CA ASP A 179 -6.84 20.49 13.44
C ASP A 179 -6.74 20.74 11.94
N ASN A 180 -5.52 20.75 11.38
CA ASN A 180 -5.27 20.96 9.96
C ASN A 180 -4.42 19.84 9.36
N PRO A 181 -4.88 18.57 9.36
CA PRO A 181 -4.10 17.49 8.77
C PRO A 181 -3.99 17.67 7.24
N PRO A 182 -2.87 17.23 6.62
CA PRO A 182 -2.75 17.18 5.17
C PRO A 182 -3.90 16.45 4.47
N VAL A 183 -4.35 15.33 5.06
CA VAL A 183 -5.50 14.54 4.63
C VAL A 183 -6.50 14.45 5.79
N TRP A 184 -7.72 14.91 5.55
CA TRP A 184 -8.81 14.83 6.54
C TRP A 184 -9.85 13.80 6.10
N TYR A 185 -10.53 13.19 7.07
CA TYR A 185 -11.54 12.14 6.83
C TYR A 185 -12.87 12.55 7.45
N ASN A 186 -13.95 12.31 6.73
CA ASN A 186 -15.30 12.58 7.20
C ASN A 186 -15.78 11.49 8.18
N PRO A 187 -16.11 11.83 9.44
CA PRO A 187 -16.56 10.87 10.45
C PRO A 187 -17.80 10.07 10.04
N ASN A 188 -18.65 10.61 9.16
CA ASN A 188 -19.87 9.93 8.72
C ASN A 188 -19.60 8.74 7.78
N HIS A 189 -18.40 8.65 7.22
CA HIS A 189 -18.05 7.60 6.25
C HIS A 189 -17.07 6.55 6.81
N MET A 190 -16.56 6.74 8.03
CA MET A 190 -15.64 5.82 8.71
C MET A 190 -16.26 5.20 9.97
N LEU A 191 -15.63 4.16 10.52
CA LEU A 191 -16.05 3.55 11.77
C LEU A 191 -15.99 4.53 12.95
N GLY A 192 -15.09 5.52 12.88
CA GLY A 192 -14.80 6.47 13.95
C GLY A 192 -13.67 6.01 14.87
N PHE A 193 -13.14 4.80 14.66
CA PHE A 193 -11.96 4.31 15.37
C PHE A 193 -10.67 4.73 14.64
N ARG A 194 -9.71 5.27 15.39
CA ARG A 194 -8.40 5.69 14.89
C ARG A 194 -7.29 5.06 15.73
N PHE A 195 -6.21 4.70 15.07
CA PHE A 195 -4.94 4.36 15.71
C PHE A 195 -4.02 5.58 15.64
N PHE A 196 -3.74 6.20 16.78
CA PHE A 196 -3.23 7.57 16.85
C PHE A 196 -4.15 8.51 16.03
N THR A 197 -3.66 9.10 14.93
CA THR A 197 -4.45 9.96 14.05
C THR A 197 -4.98 9.23 12.82
N ILE A 198 -4.55 7.99 12.59
CA ILE A 198 -4.81 7.23 11.36
C ILE A 198 -6.15 6.49 11.49
N PRO A 199 -7.11 6.65 10.56
CA PRO A 199 -8.32 5.82 10.51
C PRO A 199 -8.00 4.33 10.46
N PHE A 200 -8.80 3.51 11.14
CA PHE A 200 -8.57 2.06 11.15
C PHE A 200 -8.67 1.43 9.76
N GLU A 201 -9.52 1.98 8.90
CA GLU A 201 -9.67 1.58 7.51
C GLU A 201 -8.38 1.75 6.69
N ASP A 202 -7.51 2.72 7.03
CA ASP A 202 -6.26 2.96 6.27
C ASP A 202 -5.32 1.76 6.28
N PHE A 203 -5.34 0.96 7.36
CA PHE A 203 -4.55 -0.28 7.43
C PHE A 203 -4.99 -1.26 6.33
N PHE A 204 -6.30 -1.39 6.12
CA PHE A 204 -6.87 -2.24 5.10
C PHE A 204 -6.75 -1.63 3.70
N TYR A 205 -6.87 -0.32 3.58
CA TYR A 205 -6.60 0.37 2.32
C TYR A 205 -5.15 0.14 1.88
N ASN A 206 -4.19 0.32 2.79
CA ASN A 206 -2.78 0.02 2.55
C ASN A 206 -2.57 -1.46 2.23
N PHE A 207 -3.26 -2.37 2.92
CA PHE A 207 -3.22 -3.80 2.61
C PHE A 207 -3.65 -4.09 1.17
N ILE A 208 -4.77 -3.53 0.71
CA ILE A 208 -5.26 -3.69 -0.67
C ILE A 208 -4.24 -3.11 -1.65
N LEU A 209 -3.75 -1.89 -1.39
CA LEU A 209 -2.79 -1.21 -2.26
C LEU A 209 -1.52 -2.04 -2.46
N LEU A 210 -0.93 -2.53 -1.37
CA LEU A 210 0.28 -3.35 -1.44
C LEU A 210 0.02 -4.71 -2.05
N TYR A 211 -1.08 -5.38 -1.67
CA TYR A 211 -1.44 -6.68 -2.20
C TYR A 211 -1.58 -6.65 -3.73
N LEU A 212 -2.35 -5.70 -4.27
CA LEU A 212 -2.56 -5.59 -5.72
C LEU A 212 -1.26 -5.28 -6.46
N ASN A 213 -0.42 -4.40 -5.92
CA ASN A 213 0.89 -4.10 -6.50
C ASN A 213 1.77 -5.35 -6.58
N PHE A 214 1.83 -6.13 -5.50
CA PHE A 214 2.71 -7.30 -5.42
C PHE A 214 2.16 -8.45 -6.25
N TYR A 215 0.83 -8.63 -6.27
CA TYR A 215 0.16 -9.62 -7.11
C TYR A 215 0.46 -9.39 -8.59
N ILE A 216 0.30 -8.16 -9.09
CA ILE A 216 0.58 -7.83 -10.50
C ILE A 216 2.08 -7.94 -10.80
N PHE A 217 2.94 -7.55 -9.85
CA PHE A 217 4.40 -7.72 -9.99
C PHE A 217 4.84 -9.17 -10.10
N GLU A 218 4.34 -10.06 -9.23
CA GLU A 218 4.64 -11.50 -9.28
C GLU A 218 4.04 -12.14 -10.55
N PHE A 219 2.85 -11.71 -10.98
CA PHE A 219 2.26 -12.13 -12.25
C PHE A 219 3.19 -11.82 -13.44
N TYR A 220 3.68 -10.59 -13.56
CA TYR A 220 4.59 -10.21 -14.64
C TYR A 220 5.96 -10.86 -14.50
N CYS A 221 6.51 -10.99 -13.30
CA CYS A 221 7.76 -11.71 -13.08
C CYS A 221 7.66 -13.17 -13.56
N THR A 222 6.56 -13.84 -13.24
CA THR A 222 6.29 -15.21 -13.70
C THR A 222 6.13 -15.26 -15.22
N LYS A 223 5.32 -14.35 -15.79
CA LYS A 223 5.06 -14.27 -17.24
C LYS A 223 6.34 -14.04 -18.05
N PHE A 224 7.25 -13.20 -17.56
CA PHE A 224 8.53 -12.89 -18.22
C PHE A 224 9.70 -13.77 -17.74
N LYS A 225 9.44 -14.82 -16.95
CA LYS A 225 10.45 -15.77 -16.41
C LYS A 225 11.62 -15.07 -15.70
N MET A 226 11.32 -14.03 -14.92
CA MET A 226 12.30 -13.31 -14.14
C MET A 226 12.71 -14.10 -12.89
N THR A 227 14.01 -14.20 -12.61
CA THR A 227 14.54 -14.94 -11.46
C THR A 227 14.56 -14.08 -10.20
N LEU A 228 13.56 -14.21 -9.33
CA LEU A 228 13.48 -13.43 -8.08
C LEU A 228 14.33 -13.98 -6.93
N VAL A 229 14.57 -15.29 -6.90
CA VAL A 229 15.33 -15.96 -5.84
C VAL A 229 16.74 -16.24 -6.33
N VAL A 230 17.75 -15.73 -5.64
CA VAL A 230 19.14 -16.14 -5.88
C VAL A 230 19.27 -17.56 -5.35
N SER A 231 19.62 -18.52 -6.20
CA SER A 231 19.92 -19.88 -5.75
C SER A 231 21.04 -19.80 -4.71
N ARG A 232 20.90 -20.48 -3.57
CA ARG A 232 21.93 -20.49 -2.52
C ARG A 232 23.26 -21.14 -2.98
N ASN A 233 23.36 -21.62 -4.22
CA ASN A 233 24.51 -22.36 -4.72
C ASN A 233 25.65 -21.50 -5.27
N ASP A 234 25.45 -20.18 -5.48
CA ASP A 234 26.49 -19.32 -6.08
C ASP A 234 27.39 -18.63 -5.03
N LYS A 235 27.50 -19.19 -3.81
CA LYS A 235 28.42 -18.69 -2.77
C LYS A 235 29.71 -19.52 -2.62
N ASN A 236 29.90 -20.57 -3.43
CA ASN A 236 31.08 -21.43 -3.40
C ASN A 236 31.76 -21.53 -4.78
N SER A 237 32.05 -20.41 -5.42
CA SER A 237 32.97 -20.35 -6.58
C SER A 237 33.84 -19.11 -6.51
#